data_AF-A0A914T8F4-F1
#
_entry.id   AF-A0A914T8F4-F1
#
_cell.length_a   1.000
_cell.length_b   1.000
_cell.length_c   1.000
_cell.angle_alpha   90.00
_cell.angle_beta   90.00
_cell.angle_gamma   90.00
#
_symmetry.space_group_name_H-M   'P 1'
#
loop_
_entity.id
_entity.type
_entity.pdbx_description
1 polymer ?
#
loop_
_entity_poly.entity_id
_entity_poly.type
_entity_poly.pdbx_seq_one_letter_code
_entity_poly.pdbx_strand_id
1 'polypeptide(L)'
;MHLLTIFLFIATLRFSYAAQGCITQGCSPNKAQADIVFLIDTSSSLGPDNFPLLQQFLYTLASDLTLGSGTDQSQLAFITFSQDAKTYGTLAQGNSISAVNNTIASLTFGGYSLREITKALKAEETIITAANGFRATAKKLLIAILADTFTGEEPDHNSLLTSIRGKYDALLSIGIGTNAIQFAYTDITYFSGISGDTFFITGFDQLDFARLWIERNACPTYHAPTTYIPTTPIPTQPSGVTCTLSALKYDIYLILDISNVMATADFNALKSAVSSFVNQYSIDNGNTQVALIAVSIDPQNYYTGFHLGQHKSGVLTAISMLTQEPNNGQALDLAFKVADAAYFQKYANGANTPLVVYVTGNTNFDKDPSSTVSSLKAKYGLNIVTVQFTTGADKTKLQSLSGGSSCTIDATTSASRALLPKTLEQLTCSKSFC
;
A
#
# COMPACT_ATOMS: atom_id res chain seq x y z
N MET A 1 -65.10 -15.46 -24.37
CA MET A 1 -64.43 -16.15 -25.50
C MET A 1 -63.91 -15.06 -26.44
N HIS A 2 -62.64 -15.17 -26.89
CA HIS A 2 -61.78 -14.19 -27.61
C HIS A 2 -60.92 -13.31 -26.68
N LEU A 3 -59.66 -13.70 -26.40
CA LEU A 3 -58.40 -13.57 -27.16
C LEU A 3 -57.99 -12.11 -27.44
N LEU A 4 -57.02 -11.62 -26.66
CA LEU A 4 -56.05 -10.63 -27.13
C LEU A 4 -54.65 -11.06 -26.68
N THR A 5 -53.81 -11.28 -27.69
CA THR A 5 -52.39 -11.64 -27.69
C THR A 5 -51.50 -10.59 -27.03
N ILE A 6 -50.62 -11.01 -26.11
CA ILE A 6 -49.41 -10.27 -25.74
C ILE A 6 -48.22 -11.22 -25.92
N PHE A 7 -47.34 -10.85 -26.85
CA PHE A 7 -46.05 -11.50 -27.10
C PHE A 7 -45.11 -11.25 -25.91
N LEU A 8 -44.70 -12.29 -25.21
CA LEU A 8 -43.60 -12.26 -24.26
C LEU A 8 -42.37 -12.90 -24.93
N PHE A 9 -41.38 -12.08 -25.27
CA PHE A 9 -40.10 -12.53 -25.80
C PHE A 9 -39.33 -13.28 -24.70
N ILE A 10 -39.11 -14.57 -24.90
CA ILE A 10 -38.20 -15.38 -24.06
C ILE A 10 -36.78 -15.16 -24.58
N ALA A 11 -35.97 -14.42 -23.82
CA ALA A 11 -34.51 -14.44 -23.97
C ALA A 11 -33.92 -15.12 -22.73
N THR A 12 -33.59 -16.40 -22.89
CA THR A 12 -32.80 -17.18 -21.93
C THR A 12 -31.38 -16.63 -21.87
N LEU A 13 -31.06 -15.82 -20.86
CA LEU A 13 -29.67 -15.53 -20.48
C LEU A 13 -29.22 -16.58 -19.48
N ARG A 14 -28.47 -17.56 -19.98
CA ARG A 14 -27.58 -18.37 -19.14
C ARG A 14 -26.51 -17.42 -18.60
N PHE A 15 -26.65 -16.97 -17.36
CA PHE A 15 -25.55 -16.36 -16.65
C PHE A 15 -24.52 -17.45 -16.35
N SER A 16 -23.44 -17.44 -17.13
CA SER A 16 -22.23 -18.19 -16.83
C SER A 16 -21.70 -17.75 -15.47
N TYR A 17 -21.73 -18.68 -14.52
CA TYR A 17 -21.03 -18.61 -13.24
C TYR A 17 -19.52 -18.68 -13.49
N ALA A 18 -18.88 -17.56 -13.86
CA ALA A 18 -17.43 -17.38 -13.86
C ALA A 18 -17.02 -15.93 -14.18
N ALA A 19 -17.52 -14.95 -13.41
CA ALA A 19 -17.01 -13.57 -13.50
C ALA A 19 -17.25 -12.74 -12.22
N GLN A 20 -17.46 -13.38 -11.06
CA GLN A 20 -17.72 -12.71 -9.79
C GLN A 20 -16.56 -12.82 -8.79
N GLY A 21 -15.33 -13.02 -9.27
CA GLY A 21 -14.18 -13.39 -8.44
C GLY A 21 -13.10 -12.34 -8.23
N CYS A 22 -13.20 -11.16 -8.85
CA CYS A 22 -12.22 -10.09 -8.65
C CYS A 22 -12.92 -8.73 -8.82
N ILE A 23 -12.77 -7.85 -7.83
CA ILE A 23 -13.15 -6.43 -7.84
C ILE A 23 -14.66 -6.12 -7.61
N THR A 24 -15.23 -6.44 -6.43
CA THR A 24 -16.44 -5.72 -5.91
C THR A 24 -16.59 -5.64 -4.38
N GLN A 25 -15.54 -5.77 -3.56
CA GLN A 25 -15.65 -5.40 -2.12
C GLN A 25 -14.50 -4.51 -1.65
N GLY A 26 -14.53 -3.25 -2.08
CA GLY A 26 -14.28 -2.19 -1.10
C GLY A 26 -15.50 -2.20 -0.21
N CYS A 27 -15.42 -2.73 1.02
CA CYS A 27 -16.58 -2.61 1.89
C CYS A 27 -16.77 -1.11 2.17
N SER A 28 -18.01 -0.64 2.04
CA SER A 28 -18.33 0.74 2.40
C SER A 28 -17.90 0.96 3.85
N PRO A 29 -17.42 2.16 4.25
CA PRO A 29 -16.99 2.42 5.63
C PRO A 29 -18.05 2.00 6.68
N ASN A 30 -19.33 2.10 6.30
CA ASN A 30 -20.50 1.63 7.06
C ASN A 30 -20.65 0.09 7.18
N LYS A 31 -19.67 -0.68 6.70
CA LYS A 31 -19.61 -2.15 6.76
C LYS A 31 -18.29 -2.66 7.34
N ALA A 32 -17.40 -1.77 7.77
CA ALA A 32 -16.23 -2.14 8.55
C ALA A 32 -16.68 -2.56 9.96
N GLN A 33 -16.37 -3.80 10.31
CA GLN A 33 -16.80 -4.44 11.56
C GLN A 33 -15.56 -5.01 12.23
N ALA A 34 -14.91 -4.18 13.04
CA ALA A 34 -13.71 -4.58 13.74
C ALA A 34 -13.62 -4.01 15.15
N ASP A 35 -13.01 -4.80 16.03
CA ASP A 35 -12.37 -4.31 17.25
C ASP A 35 -10.97 -3.85 16.87
N ILE A 36 -10.75 -2.53 16.91
CA ILE A 36 -9.51 -1.91 16.46
C ILE A 36 -8.79 -1.32 17.67
N VAL A 37 -7.58 -1.79 17.93
CA VAL A 37 -6.72 -1.29 18.99
C VAL A 37 -5.57 -0.53 18.37
N PHE A 38 -5.39 0.74 18.72
CA PHE A 38 -4.28 1.56 18.26
C PHE A 38 -3.14 1.57 19.27
N LEU A 39 -1.92 1.29 18.83
CA LEU A 39 -0.67 1.59 19.51
C LEU A 39 -0.05 2.82 18.84
N ILE A 40 0.00 3.95 19.53
CA ILE A 40 0.41 5.22 18.95
C ILE A 40 1.75 5.63 19.52
N ASP A 41 2.78 5.69 18.66
CA ASP A 41 4.06 6.31 19.00
C ASP A 41 3.84 7.80 19.25
N THR A 42 4.19 8.24 20.45
CA THR A 42 4.13 9.64 20.89
C THR A 42 5.50 10.17 21.27
N SER A 43 6.56 9.51 20.81
CA SER A 43 7.95 9.92 21.02
C SER A 43 8.31 11.17 20.22
N SER A 44 9.50 11.73 20.49
CA SER A 44 10.00 12.93 19.82
C SER A 44 10.11 12.81 18.30
N SER A 45 10.23 11.60 17.75
CA SER A 45 10.33 11.38 16.29
C SER A 45 9.04 11.67 15.54
N LEU A 46 7.86 11.57 16.19
CA LEU A 46 6.60 11.97 15.59
C LEU A 46 6.57 13.50 15.34
N GLY A 47 7.17 14.27 16.26
CA GLY A 47 7.16 15.74 16.24
C GLY A 47 5.86 16.34 16.83
N PRO A 48 5.95 17.39 17.67
CA PRO A 48 4.78 17.97 18.34
C PRO A 48 3.77 18.59 17.35
N ASP A 49 4.25 19.20 16.26
CA ASP A 49 3.39 19.86 15.27
C ASP A 49 2.58 18.85 14.43
N ASN A 50 3.03 17.61 14.36
CA ASN A 50 2.36 16.54 13.62
C ASN A 50 1.32 15.80 14.45
N PHE A 51 1.41 15.85 15.79
CA PHE A 51 0.47 15.15 16.67
C PHE A 51 -1.00 15.60 16.48
N PRO A 52 -1.32 16.90 16.29
CA PRO A 52 -2.67 17.32 15.93
C PRO A 52 -3.17 16.74 14.59
N LEU A 53 -2.28 16.57 13.60
CA LEU A 53 -2.64 15.95 12.31
C LEU A 53 -3.01 14.48 12.50
N LEU A 54 -2.28 13.77 13.37
CA LEU A 54 -2.61 12.41 13.76
C LEU A 54 -3.97 12.33 14.47
N GLN A 55 -4.26 13.25 15.41
CA GLN A 55 -5.59 13.31 16.04
C GLN A 55 -6.69 13.56 15.00
N GLN A 56 -6.46 14.49 14.06
CA GLN A 56 -7.41 14.76 12.97
C GLN A 56 -7.69 13.52 12.12
N PHE A 57 -6.65 12.78 11.77
CA PHE A 57 -6.78 11.51 11.08
C PHE A 57 -7.65 10.50 11.86
N LEU A 58 -7.42 10.36 13.17
CA LEU A 58 -8.20 9.45 14.02
C LEU A 58 -9.67 9.89 14.11
N TYR A 59 -9.95 11.20 14.16
CA TYR A 59 -11.33 11.72 14.14
C TYR A 59 -12.03 11.40 12.82
N THR A 60 -11.34 11.58 11.68
CA THR A 60 -11.88 11.27 10.36
C THR A 60 -12.17 9.78 10.25
N LEU A 61 -11.20 8.92 10.57
CA LEU A 61 -11.40 7.46 10.57
C LEU A 61 -12.56 7.03 11.46
N ALA A 62 -12.65 7.57 12.68
CA ALA A 62 -13.75 7.24 13.60
C ALA A 62 -15.12 7.63 13.02
N SER A 63 -15.19 8.73 12.26
CA SER A 63 -16.42 9.22 11.64
C SER A 63 -16.86 8.37 10.45
N ASP A 64 -15.92 7.71 9.78
CA ASP A 64 -16.20 6.80 8.67
C ASP A 64 -16.68 5.42 9.15
N LEU A 65 -16.37 5.05 10.39
CA LEU A 65 -16.79 3.78 10.98
C LEU A 65 -18.19 3.87 11.60
N THR A 66 -18.98 2.81 11.42
CA THR A 66 -20.20 2.61 12.22
C THR A 66 -19.80 2.08 13.60
N LEU A 67 -19.70 2.97 14.60
CA LEU A 67 -19.29 2.62 15.96
C LEU A 67 -20.45 2.08 16.80
N GLY A 68 -20.20 1.01 17.56
CA GLY A 68 -21.22 0.39 18.41
C GLY A 68 -20.80 -0.95 19.02
N SER A 69 -21.71 -1.56 19.77
CA SER A 69 -21.49 -2.87 20.40
C SER A 69 -22.06 -4.04 19.60
N GLY A 70 -22.90 -3.75 18.59
CA GLY A 70 -23.54 -4.73 17.73
C GLY A 70 -22.54 -5.51 16.88
N THR A 71 -22.96 -6.70 16.44
CA THR A 71 -22.11 -7.61 15.66
C THR A 71 -21.72 -7.08 14.29
N ASP A 72 -22.31 -5.99 13.81
CA ASP A 72 -22.02 -5.32 12.53
C ASP A 72 -21.35 -3.94 12.72
N GLN A 73 -20.89 -3.64 13.93
CA GLN A 73 -20.34 -2.33 14.32
C GLN A 73 -18.90 -2.45 14.82
N SER A 74 -18.16 -1.35 14.76
CA SER A 74 -16.76 -1.27 15.20
C SER A 74 -16.59 -0.68 16.61
N GLN A 75 -15.48 -1.04 17.26
CA GLN A 75 -15.04 -0.50 18.54
C GLN A 75 -13.59 -0.09 18.47
N LEU A 76 -13.22 1.02 19.13
CA LEU A 76 -11.85 1.53 19.14
C LEU A 76 -11.27 1.54 20.57
N ALA A 77 -9.99 1.23 20.70
CA ALA A 77 -9.22 1.47 21.92
C ALA A 77 -7.86 2.08 21.55
N PHE A 78 -7.30 2.89 22.44
CA PHE A 78 -6.05 3.60 22.16
C PHE A 78 -5.04 3.37 23.29
N ILE A 79 -3.80 3.08 22.91
CA ILE A 79 -2.65 2.99 23.79
C ILE A 79 -1.57 3.87 23.17
N THR A 80 -1.10 4.89 23.87
CA THR A 80 0.08 5.63 23.42
C THR A 80 1.33 5.06 24.05
N PHE A 81 2.48 5.22 23.39
CA PHE A 81 3.74 4.84 23.98
C PHE A 81 4.89 5.77 23.56
N SER A 82 5.89 5.85 24.43
CA SER A 82 7.21 6.44 24.18
C SER A 82 8.20 5.83 25.16
N GLN A 83 8.58 6.53 26.24
CA GLN A 83 9.29 5.93 27.37
C GLN A 83 8.40 4.96 28.16
N ASP A 84 7.12 5.28 28.31
CA ASP A 84 6.11 4.44 28.96
C ASP A 84 4.86 4.33 28.09
N ALA A 85 4.00 3.35 28.41
CA ALA A 85 2.72 3.17 27.74
C ALA A 85 1.58 3.75 28.58
N LYS A 86 0.60 4.35 27.90
CA LYS A 86 -0.61 4.90 28.54
C LYS A 86 -1.85 4.45 27.79
N THR A 87 -2.80 3.89 28.52
CA THR A 87 -4.07 3.39 27.98
C THR A 87 -5.14 4.46 28.03
N TYR A 88 -5.93 4.58 26.97
CA TYR A 88 -7.01 5.54 26.81
C TYR A 88 -8.31 4.80 26.50
N GLY A 89 -8.90 4.27 27.58
CA GLY A 89 -10.13 3.50 27.51
C GLY A 89 -9.97 2.07 27.01
N THR A 90 -11.10 1.37 26.95
CA THR A 90 -11.26 -0.01 26.47
C THR A 90 -12.13 -0.03 25.21
N LEU A 91 -12.17 -1.16 24.49
CA LEU A 91 -13.05 -1.32 23.32
C LEU A 91 -14.52 -1.11 23.68
N ALA A 92 -14.95 -1.61 24.84
CA ALA A 92 -16.31 -1.41 25.34
C ALA A 92 -16.66 0.08 25.59
N GLN A 93 -15.67 0.94 25.85
CA GLN A 93 -15.85 2.38 26.03
C GLN A 93 -15.75 3.15 24.71
N GLY A 94 -15.00 2.66 23.71
CA GLY A 94 -14.85 3.26 22.39
C GLY A 94 -15.88 2.76 21.37
N ASN A 95 -17.14 2.64 21.77
CA ASN A 95 -18.23 2.12 20.95
C ASN A 95 -19.20 3.21 20.47
N SER A 96 -18.86 4.49 20.61
CA SER A 96 -19.65 5.60 20.07
C SER A 96 -18.76 6.74 19.62
N ILE A 97 -19.18 7.48 18.59
CA ILE A 97 -18.40 8.59 18.04
C ILE A 97 -18.08 9.67 19.10
N SER A 98 -19.02 9.96 20.00
CA SER A 98 -18.78 10.94 21.07
C SER A 98 -17.72 10.47 22.07
N ALA A 99 -17.79 9.21 22.52
CA ALA A 99 -16.80 8.66 23.46
C ALA A 99 -15.41 8.56 22.82
N VAL A 100 -15.35 8.10 21.57
CA VAL A 100 -14.11 8.04 20.79
C VAL A 100 -13.52 9.43 20.59
N ASN A 101 -14.32 10.42 20.19
CA ASN A 101 -13.81 11.78 19.97
C ASN A 101 -13.28 12.40 21.28
N ASN A 102 -13.96 12.20 22.41
CA ASN A 102 -13.47 12.65 23.71
C ASN A 102 -12.16 11.95 24.10
N THR A 103 -12.02 10.68 23.75
CA THR A 103 -10.80 9.91 24.00
C THR A 103 -9.65 10.44 23.14
N ILE A 104 -9.86 10.65 21.84
CA ILE A 104 -8.87 11.23 20.90
C ILE A 104 -8.42 12.61 21.40
N ALA A 105 -9.36 13.47 21.84
CA ALA A 105 -9.05 14.78 22.40
C ALA A 105 -8.15 14.73 23.64
N SER A 106 -8.24 13.65 24.42
CA SER A 106 -7.46 13.45 25.65
C SER A 106 -6.07 12.85 25.43
N LEU A 107 -5.77 12.36 24.23
CA LEU A 107 -4.45 11.83 23.89
C LEU A 107 -3.39 12.92 24.10
N THR A 108 -2.24 12.55 24.66
CA THR A 108 -1.16 13.50 24.97
C THR A 108 0.11 13.10 24.23
N PHE A 109 0.78 14.08 23.63
CA PHE A 109 2.11 13.91 23.07
C PHE A 109 3.14 13.68 24.19
N GLY A 110 3.86 12.56 24.14
CA GLY A 110 4.86 12.20 25.14
C GLY A 110 6.18 12.95 24.97
N GLY A 111 6.66 13.08 23.74
CA GLY A 111 7.86 13.85 23.38
C GLY A 111 9.19 13.25 23.84
N TYR A 112 9.20 12.06 24.45
CA TYR A 112 10.42 11.38 24.89
C TYR A 112 11.15 10.73 23.72
N SER A 113 12.46 10.52 23.84
CA SER A 113 13.27 9.92 22.77
C SER A 113 13.15 8.40 22.64
N LEU A 114 12.52 7.73 23.62
CA LEU A 114 12.32 6.28 23.64
C LEU A 114 11.01 5.90 22.95
N ARG A 115 10.99 4.69 22.35
CA ARG A 115 9.91 4.07 21.57
C ARG A 115 9.69 2.62 22.02
N GLU A 116 9.34 2.46 23.30
CA GLU A 116 9.22 1.17 24.00
C GLU A 116 7.91 0.43 23.65
N ILE A 117 7.80 -0.08 22.42
CA ILE A 117 6.59 -0.78 21.95
C ILE A 117 6.20 -1.98 22.83
N THR A 118 7.19 -2.67 23.40
CA THR A 118 6.95 -3.81 24.30
C THR A 118 6.17 -3.42 25.57
N LYS A 119 6.27 -2.17 26.05
CA LYS A 119 5.42 -1.68 27.14
C LYS A 119 3.97 -1.48 26.68
N ALA A 120 3.77 -1.02 25.45
CA ALA A 120 2.45 -0.89 24.85
C ALA A 120 1.78 -2.27 24.69
N LEU A 121 2.55 -3.28 24.28
CA LEU A 121 2.10 -4.67 24.16
C LEU A 121 1.74 -5.28 25.53
N LYS A 122 2.52 -5.00 26.58
CA LYS A 122 2.15 -5.41 27.96
C LYS A 122 0.85 -4.75 28.45
N ALA A 123 0.64 -3.48 28.08
CA ALA A 123 -0.60 -2.78 28.39
C ALA A 123 -1.79 -3.36 27.61
N GLU A 124 -1.61 -3.68 26.33
CA GLU A 124 -2.60 -4.35 25.47
C GLU A 124 -3.08 -5.66 26.10
N GLU A 125 -2.16 -6.55 26.51
CA GLU A 125 -2.51 -7.81 27.18
C GLU A 125 -3.37 -7.62 28.44
N THR A 126 -3.19 -6.48 29.11
CA THR A 126 -3.92 -6.17 30.35
C THR A 126 -5.32 -5.64 30.06
N ILE A 127 -5.48 -4.75 29.09
CA ILE A 127 -6.74 -4.02 28.87
C ILE A 127 -7.63 -4.62 27.80
N ILE A 128 -7.10 -5.39 26.85
CA ILE A 128 -7.88 -5.97 25.75
C ILE A 128 -8.30 -7.39 26.12
N THR A 129 -9.49 -7.47 26.72
CA THR A 129 -10.10 -8.72 27.18
C THR A 129 -11.57 -8.78 26.74
N ALA A 130 -12.18 -9.97 26.79
CA ALA A 130 -13.61 -10.13 26.49
C ALA A 130 -14.50 -9.24 27.38
N ALA A 131 -14.15 -9.09 28.67
CA ALA A 131 -14.85 -8.20 29.60
C ALA A 131 -14.75 -6.71 29.21
N ASN A 132 -13.68 -6.35 28.50
CA ASN A 132 -13.39 -4.98 28.06
C ASN A 132 -13.77 -4.74 26.59
N GLY A 133 -14.63 -5.58 26.00
CA GLY A 133 -15.18 -5.39 24.66
C GLY A 133 -14.44 -6.11 23.54
N PHE A 134 -13.49 -7.01 23.83
CA PHE A 134 -12.85 -7.82 22.79
C PHE A 134 -13.77 -8.98 22.36
N ARG A 135 -14.56 -8.76 21.31
CA ARG A 135 -15.66 -9.62 20.87
C ARG A 135 -15.15 -10.79 20.05
N ALA A 136 -15.64 -11.99 20.35
CA ALA A 136 -15.27 -13.20 19.60
C ALA A 136 -15.77 -13.20 18.15
N THR A 137 -16.82 -12.44 17.84
CA THR A 137 -17.47 -12.40 16.53
C THR A 137 -17.02 -11.23 15.65
N ALA A 138 -16.22 -10.31 16.20
CA ALA A 138 -15.70 -9.17 15.45
C ALA A 138 -14.36 -9.54 14.83
N LYS A 139 -14.03 -8.89 13.69
CA LYS A 139 -12.66 -8.88 13.20
C LYS A 139 -11.79 -8.10 14.20
N LYS A 140 -10.55 -8.53 14.42
CA LYS A 140 -9.66 -7.98 15.44
C LYS A 140 -8.40 -7.45 14.80
N LEU A 141 -8.18 -6.14 14.94
CA LEU A 141 -7.00 -5.45 14.42
C LEU A 141 -6.22 -4.78 15.55
N LEU A 142 -4.91 -4.98 15.54
CA LEU A 142 -3.97 -4.16 16.32
C LEU A 142 -3.19 -3.30 15.34
N ILE A 143 -3.19 -1.98 15.52
CA ILE A 143 -2.60 -1.03 14.57
C ILE A 143 -1.53 -0.20 15.27
N ALA A 144 -0.27 -0.38 14.90
CA ALA A 144 0.84 0.46 15.36
C ALA A 144 1.03 1.65 14.42
N ILE A 145 1.08 2.87 14.95
CA ILE A 145 1.42 4.09 14.21
C ILE A 145 2.77 4.61 14.72
N LEU A 146 3.75 4.71 13.83
CA LEU A 146 5.17 4.81 14.16
C LEU A 146 5.85 5.87 13.29
N ALA A 147 6.75 6.67 13.85
CA ALA A 147 7.54 7.64 13.07
C ALA A 147 9.03 7.26 12.92
N ASP A 148 9.48 6.23 13.64
CA ASP A 148 10.87 5.76 13.63
C ASP A 148 10.96 4.30 14.10
N THR A 149 12.17 3.76 14.24
CA THR A 149 12.45 2.43 14.79
C THR A 149 12.12 2.33 16.28
N PHE A 150 11.96 1.12 16.79
CA PHE A 150 11.75 0.88 18.21
C PHE A 150 13.03 1.19 19.01
N THR A 151 12.86 1.30 20.33
CA THR A 151 13.99 1.31 21.25
C THR A 151 13.70 0.38 22.41
N GLY A 152 14.76 -0.04 23.09
CA GLY A 152 14.62 -0.87 24.29
C GLY A 152 14.47 -2.33 23.92
N GLU A 153 13.49 -3.00 24.53
CA GLU A 153 13.22 -4.41 24.23
C GLU A 153 12.52 -4.54 22.89
N GLU A 154 13.28 -4.97 21.86
CA GLU A 154 12.75 -5.22 20.53
C GLU A 154 11.65 -6.29 20.55
N PRO A 155 10.55 -6.09 19.81
CA PRO A 155 9.41 -6.99 19.85
C PRO A 155 9.69 -8.32 19.12
N ASP A 156 10.79 -8.42 18.38
CA ASP A 156 11.07 -9.50 17.44
C ASP A 156 11.52 -10.82 18.05
N HIS A 157 11.92 -10.80 19.31
CA HIS A 157 12.40 -11.98 20.03
C HIS A 157 11.66 -12.25 21.34
N ASN A 158 10.51 -11.61 21.55
CA ASN A 158 9.70 -11.82 22.74
C ASN A 158 8.47 -12.71 22.47
N SER A 159 8.30 -13.74 23.31
CA SER A 159 7.08 -14.56 23.40
C SER A 159 5.77 -13.76 23.47
N LEU A 160 5.83 -12.52 23.98
CA LEU A 160 4.72 -11.58 24.05
C LEU A 160 4.14 -11.25 22.68
N LEU A 161 4.97 -10.86 21.71
CA LEU A 161 4.47 -10.53 20.36
C LEU A 161 3.83 -11.77 19.71
N THR A 162 4.39 -12.96 19.95
CA THR A 162 3.81 -14.22 19.46
C THR A 162 2.43 -14.48 20.07
N SER A 163 2.27 -14.26 21.38
CA SER A 163 0.96 -14.35 22.06
C SER A 163 -0.05 -13.36 21.45
N ILE A 164 0.36 -12.11 21.28
CA ILE A 164 -0.47 -11.04 20.73
C ILE A 164 -0.89 -11.35 19.30
N ARG A 165 0.04 -11.79 18.43
CA ARG A 165 -0.30 -12.22 17.07
C ARG A 165 -1.37 -13.31 17.04
N GLY A 166 -1.42 -14.19 18.04
CA GLY A 166 -2.46 -15.21 18.15
C GLY A 166 -3.84 -14.68 18.55
N LYS A 167 -3.95 -13.46 19.08
CA LYS A 167 -5.22 -12.84 19.51
C LYS A 167 -5.94 -12.10 18.39
N TYR A 168 -5.20 -11.62 17.39
CA TYR A 168 -5.68 -10.71 16.36
C TYR A 168 -5.75 -11.39 14.99
N ASP A 169 -6.68 -10.94 14.14
CA ASP A 169 -6.74 -11.37 12.74
C ASP A 169 -5.60 -10.77 11.92
N ALA A 170 -5.14 -9.56 12.28
CA ALA A 170 -3.96 -8.92 11.69
C ALA A 170 -3.32 -7.90 12.66
N LEU A 171 -2.00 -7.79 12.58
CA LEU A 171 -1.22 -6.70 13.17
C LEU A 171 -0.82 -5.74 12.05
N LEU A 172 -1.39 -4.56 12.05
CA LEU A 172 -1.13 -3.53 11.06
C LEU A 172 -0.09 -2.55 11.58
N SER A 173 0.77 -2.05 10.70
CA SER A 173 1.71 -0.98 11.02
C SER A 173 1.59 0.16 10.03
N ILE A 174 1.63 1.39 10.53
CA ILE A 174 1.72 2.63 9.75
C ILE A 174 3.03 3.31 10.11
N GLY A 175 4.00 3.25 9.20
CA GLY A 175 5.26 3.98 9.34
C GLY A 175 5.18 5.35 8.66
N ILE A 176 5.48 6.41 9.40
CA ILE A 176 5.37 7.80 8.95
C ILE A 176 6.77 8.42 8.85
N GLY A 177 7.05 9.05 7.72
CA GLY A 177 8.29 9.79 7.51
C GLY A 177 9.44 8.93 6.99
N THR A 178 10.52 9.62 6.64
CA THR A 178 11.69 9.00 6.00
C THR A 178 12.42 8.04 6.93
N ASN A 179 12.45 8.27 8.24
CA ASN A 179 13.14 7.39 9.18
C ASN A 179 12.43 6.03 9.30
N ALA A 180 11.09 6.03 9.43
CA ALA A 180 10.31 4.81 9.43
C ALA A 180 10.58 3.97 8.16
N ILE A 181 10.62 4.64 7.01
CA ILE A 181 10.88 4.04 5.69
C ILE A 181 12.32 3.51 5.56
N GLN A 182 13.31 4.29 6.03
CA GLN A 182 14.72 4.03 5.73
C GLN A 182 15.38 3.11 6.74
N PHE A 183 15.07 3.27 8.03
CA PHE A 183 15.79 2.64 9.13
C PHE A 183 14.93 1.63 9.89
N ALA A 184 13.63 1.90 10.04
CA ALA A 184 12.73 1.07 10.83
C ALA A 184 11.98 0.00 10.03
N TYR A 185 12.17 -0.04 8.72
CA TYR A 185 11.35 -0.88 7.84
C TYR A 185 11.26 -2.33 8.31
N THR A 186 12.43 -2.93 8.59
CA THR A 186 12.53 -4.33 9.00
C THR A 186 11.79 -4.56 10.31
N ASP A 187 11.97 -3.69 11.29
CA ASP A 187 11.39 -3.84 12.64
C ASP A 187 9.87 -3.66 12.60
N ILE A 188 9.40 -2.64 11.88
CA ILE A 188 7.98 -2.33 11.70
C ILE A 188 7.26 -3.44 10.92
N THR A 189 7.90 -3.93 9.86
CA THR A 189 7.36 -5.04 9.06
C THR A 189 7.41 -6.35 9.82
N TYR A 190 8.49 -6.55 10.61
CA TYR A 190 8.55 -7.68 11.52
C TYR A 190 7.37 -7.62 12.46
N PHE A 191 7.09 -6.50 13.15
CA PHE A 191 5.94 -6.39 14.04
C PHE A 191 4.64 -6.88 13.39
N SER A 192 4.33 -6.38 12.19
CA SER A 192 3.15 -6.79 11.40
C SER A 192 3.15 -8.26 10.99
N GLY A 193 4.32 -8.89 10.87
CA GLY A 193 4.50 -10.30 10.56
C GLY A 193 4.48 -10.61 9.06
N ILE A 194 3.76 -9.81 8.26
CA ILE A 194 3.80 -9.86 6.79
C ILE A 194 3.91 -8.45 6.22
N SER A 195 4.62 -8.31 5.09
CA SER A 195 4.83 -7.01 4.45
C SER A 195 3.55 -6.35 3.91
N GLY A 196 2.50 -7.14 3.66
CA GLY A 196 1.19 -6.63 3.22
C GLY A 196 0.40 -5.91 4.31
N ASP A 197 0.78 -6.12 5.58
CA ASP A 197 0.14 -5.52 6.75
C ASP A 197 0.94 -4.31 7.28
N THR A 198 1.82 -3.77 6.44
CA THR A 198 2.58 -2.56 6.76
C THR A 198 2.37 -1.52 5.67
N PHE A 199 1.94 -0.33 6.09
CA PHE A 199 1.70 0.82 5.25
C PHE A 199 2.71 1.91 5.61
N PHE A 200 3.43 2.48 4.64
CA PHE A 200 4.25 3.65 4.93
C PHE A 200 3.74 4.87 4.17
N ILE A 201 3.91 6.03 4.80
CA ILE A 201 3.65 7.35 4.24
C ILE A 201 4.85 8.23 4.52
N THR A 202 5.16 9.17 3.63
CA THR A 202 6.30 10.09 3.81
C THR A 202 5.97 11.31 4.66
N GLY A 203 4.68 11.62 4.82
CA GLY A 203 4.20 12.78 5.57
C GLY A 203 2.81 12.55 6.15
N PHE A 204 2.40 13.44 7.06
CA PHE A 204 1.11 13.34 7.75
C PHE A 204 -0.08 13.76 6.86
N ASP A 205 0.19 14.51 5.79
CA ASP A 205 -0.75 14.83 4.71
C ASP A 205 -1.27 13.59 3.97
N GLN A 206 -0.56 12.46 4.08
CA GLN A 206 -0.90 11.19 3.44
C GLN A 206 -1.66 10.22 4.37
N LEU A 207 -2.02 10.65 5.59
CA LEU A 207 -2.74 9.81 6.55
C LEU A 207 -4.12 9.35 6.04
N ASP A 208 -4.75 10.10 5.13
CA ASP A 208 -6.01 9.70 4.50
C ASP A 208 -5.89 8.39 3.69
N PHE A 209 -4.71 8.04 3.20
CA PHE A 209 -4.48 6.76 2.52
C PHE A 209 -4.38 5.60 3.51
N ALA A 210 -3.70 5.84 4.63
CA ALA A 210 -3.68 4.90 5.72
C ALA A 210 -5.10 4.66 6.26
N ARG A 211 -5.96 5.69 6.28
CA ARG A 211 -7.38 5.58 6.65
C ARG A 211 -8.13 4.59 5.76
N LEU A 212 -8.10 4.81 4.44
CA LEU A 212 -8.74 3.93 3.46
C LEU A 212 -8.20 2.48 3.52
N TRP A 213 -6.90 2.35 3.80
CA TRP A 213 -6.24 1.07 3.98
C TRP A 213 -6.71 0.35 5.25
N ILE A 214 -6.86 1.06 6.38
CA ILE A 214 -7.40 0.53 7.63
C ILE A 214 -8.86 0.10 7.46
N GLU A 215 -9.71 0.94 6.86
CA GLU A 215 -11.12 0.63 6.64
C GLU A 215 -11.30 -0.67 5.85
N ARG A 216 -10.49 -0.85 4.81
CA ARG A 216 -10.48 -2.09 4.03
C ARG A 216 -10.04 -3.28 4.88
N ASN A 217 -8.98 -3.12 5.66
CA ASN A 217 -8.53 -4.16 6.59
C ASN A 217 -9.55 -4.44 7.69
N ALA A 218 -10.41 -3.50 8.06
CA ALA A 218 -11.49 -3.68 9.03
C ALA A 218 -12.74 -4.38 8.44
N CYS A 219 -12.78 -4.60 7.12
CA CYS A 219 -13.86 -5.33 6.48
C CYS A 219 -13.82 -6.84 6.82
N PRO A 220 -14.94 -7.46 7.22
CA PRO A 220 -15.00 -8.89 7.58
C PRO A 220 -14.57 -9.86 6.48
N THR A 221 -14.82 -9.49 5.23
CA THR A 221 -14.56 -10.32 4.04
C THR A 221 -13.15 -10.15 3.49
N TYR A 222 -12.46 -9.08 3.91
CA TYR A 222 -11.09 -8.86 3.51
C TYR A 222 -10.20 -9.66 4.46
N HIS A 223 -9.37 -10.55 3.93
CA HIS A 223 -8.24 -11.07 4.66
C HIS A 223 -7.03 -10.81 3.78
N ALA A 224 -6.04 -10.08 4.32
CA ALA A 224 -4.72 -10.10 3.71
C ALA A 224 -4.32 -11.58 3.60
N PRO A 225 -3.80 -12.06 2.45
CA PRO A 225 -3.47 -13.47 2.30
C PRO A 225 -2.46 -13.89 3.38
N THR A 226 -2.91 -14.60 4.42
CA THR A 226 -2.08 -15.12 5.52
C THR A 226 -1.38 -16.42 5.16
N THR A 227 -1.84 -17.08 4.10
CA THR A 227 -1.11 -18.20 3.52
C THR A 227 0.11 -17.62 2.81
N TYR A 228 1.30 -18.04 3.23
CA TYR A 228 2.39 -18.27 2.28
C TYR A 228 1.73 -19.04 1.15
N ILE A 229 1.42 -18.36 0.03
CA ILE A 229 0.86 -19.02 -1.13
C ILE A 229 1.87 -20.13 -1.41
N PRO A 230 1.52 -21.43 -1.19
CA PRO A 230 2.45 -22.51 -1.40
C PRO A 230 2.97 -22.29 -2.81
N THR A 231 4.27 -22.01 -2.94
CA THR A 231 4.92 -21.49 -4.16
C THR A 231 4.08 -21.90 -5.34
N THR A 232 3.19 -21.00 -5.77
CA THR A 232 2.37 -21.29 -6.95
C THR A 232 3.41 -21.68 -7.98
N PRO A 233 3.26 -22.84 -8.67
CA PRO A 233 4.23 -23.22 -9.69
C PRO A 233 4.49 -21.97 -10.50
N ILE A 234 5.77 -21.55 -10.52
CA ILE A 234 6.22 -20.27 -11.10
C ILE A 234 5.34 -20.03 -12.31
N PRO A 235 4.54 -18.93 -12.36
CA PRO A 235 3.59 -18.71 -13.44
C PRO A 235 4.28 -19.06 -14.74
N THR A 236 3.73 -20.00 -15.49
CA THR A 236 4.38 -20.47 -16.72
C THR A 236 4.57 -19.23 -17.59
N GLN A 237 5.82 -18.81 -17.70
CA GLN A 237 6.21 -17.59 -18.39
C GLN A 237 5.47 -17.51 -19.74
N PRO A 238 4.94 -16.34 -20.13
CA PRO A 238 4.19 -16.23 -21.37
C PRO A 238 5.01 -16.76 -22.56
N SER A 239 4.38 -17.59 -23.40
CA SER A 239 5.02 -18.14 -24.59
C SER A 239 5.62 -17.02 -25.46
N GLY A 240 6.91 -17.12 -25.77
CA GLY A 240 7.65 -16.16 -26.60
C GLY A 240 8.41 -15.06 -25.85
N VAL A 241 8.55 -15.15 -24.53
CA VAL A 241 9.59 -14.41 -23.78
C VAL A 241 10.88 -15.26 -23.79
N THR A 242 12.02 -14.65 -24.08
CA THR A 242 13.24 -15.34 -24.55
C THR A 242 14.22 -15.77 -23.46
N CYS A 243 14.01 -15.35 -22.21
CA CYS A 243 14.88 -15.65 -21.07
C CYS A 243 14.08 -16.11 -19.85
N THR A 244 14.72 -16.70 -18.86
CA THR A 244 14.06 -17.10 -17.60
C THR A 244 13.88 -15.88 -16.69
N LEU A 245 12.68 -15.31 -16.65
CA LEU A 245 12.39 -14.08 -15.89
C LEU A 245 12.67 -14.19 -14.38
N SER A 246 12.47 -15.37 -13.79
CA SER A 246 12.72 -15.61 -12.37
C SER A 246 14.20 -15.56 -11.98
N ALA A 247 15.12 -15.69 -12.94
CA ALA A 247 16.57 -15.61 -12.72
C ALA A 247 17.12 -14.18 -12.93
N LEU A 248 16.27 -13.25 -13.38
CA LEU A 248 16.67 -11.87 -13.59
C LEU A 248 16.85 -11.14 -12.25
N LYS A 249 17.70 -10.11 -12.27
CA LYS A 249 18.10 -9.32 -11.11
C LYS A 249 17.91 -7.84 -11.39
N TYR A 250 16.73 -7.33 -11.06
CA TYR A 250 16.36 -5.93 -11.26
C TYR A 250 15.94 -5.25 -9.97
N ASP A 251 16.30 -3.99 -9.83
CA ASP A 251 15.63 -3.08 -8.89
C ASP A 251 14.60 -2.30 -9.71
N ILE A 252 13.35 -2.77 -9.69
CA ILE A 252 12.26 -2.19 -10.48
C ILE A 252 11.59 -1.07 -9.67
N TYR A 253 11.72 0.17 -10.13
CA TYR A 253 11.01 1.32 -9.61
C TYR A 253 9.75 1.53 -10.46
N LEU A 254 8.62 1.02 -9.98
CA LEU A 254 7.34 1.08 -10.65
C LEU A 254 6.63 2.38 -10.27
N ILE A 255 6.69 3.38 -11.16
CA ILE A 255 6.08 4.69 -10.95
C ILE A 255 4.74 4.71 -11.70
N LEU A 256 3.63 4.82 -10.99
CA LEU A 256 2.29 4.69 -11.55
C LEU A 256 1.46 5.96 -11.38
N ASP A 257 0.90 6.45 -12.47
CA ASP A 257 -0.13 7.48 -12.44
C ASP A 257 -1.38 6.95 -11.72
N ILE A 258 -1.81 7.65 -10.68
CA ILE A 258 -3.06 7.37 -9.97
C ILE A 258 -4.08 8.50 -10.14
N SER A 259 -3.86 9.44 -11.06
CA SER A 259 -4.79 10.55 -11.34
C SER A 259 -6.12 10.07 -11.92
N ASN A 260 -7.16 10.89 -11.74
CA ASN A 260 -8.48 10.68 -12.36
C ASN A 260 -8.54 11.04 -13.84
N VAL A 261 -7.42 11.46 -14.46
CA VAL A 261 -7.35 11.63 -15.93
C VAL A 261 -7.59 10.29 -16.62
N MET A 262 -7.15 9.19 -16.00
CA MET A 262 -7.49 7.86 -16.46
C MET A 262 -8.92 7.50 -16.05
N ALA A 263 -9.70 6.98 -16.98
CA ALA A 263 -10.98 6.39 -16.65
C ALA A 263 -10.78 5.20 -15.68
N THR A 264 -11.73 4.95 -14.78
CA THR A 264 -11.62 3.87 -13.77
C THR A 264 -11.35 2.49 -14.39
N ALA A 265 -11.95 2.20 -15.56
CA ALA A 265 -11.68 0.97 -16.30
C ALA A 265 -10.20 0.88 -16.76
N ASP A 266 -9.63 1.99 -17.20
CA ASP A 266 -8.23 2.08 -17.64
C ASP A 266 -7.29 1.93 -16.45
N PHE A 267 -7.60 2.55 -15.31
CA PHE A 267 -6.82 2.39 -14.09
C PHE A 267 -6.84 0.95 -13.56
N ASN A 268 -7.98 0.27 -13.63
CA ASN A 268 -8.05 -1.16 -13.29
C ASN A 268 -7.26 -2.02 -14.29
N ALA A 269 -7.24 -1.66 -15.58
CA ALA A 269 -6.40 -2.32 -16.58
C ALA A 269 -4.90 -2.07 -16.32
N LEU A 270 -4.52 -0.86 -15.89
CA LEU A 270 -3.15 -0.52 -15.48
C LEU A 270 -2.71 -1.44 -14.32
N LYS A 271 -3.49 -1.50 -13.25
CA LYS A 271 -3.23 -2.38 -12.10
C LYS A 271 -3.06 -3.84 -12.52
N SER A 272 -3.93 -4.32 -13.41
CA SER A 272 -3.89 -5.70 -13.91
C SER A 272 -2.64 -5.97 -14.74
N ALA A 273 -2.26 -5.05 -15.63
CA ALA A 273 -1.08 -5.18 -16.48
C ALA A 273 0.22 -5.17 -15.65
N VAL A 274 0.38 -4.20 -14.75
CA VAL A 274 1.60 -4.11 -13.95
C VAL A 274 1.70 -5.23 -12.91
N SER A 275 0.57 -5.71 -12.36
CA SER A 275 0.55 -6.93 -11.54
C SER A 275 1.02 -8.14 -12.34
N SER A 276 0.54 -8.30 -13.58
CA SER A 276 0.91 -9.44 -14.45
C SER A 276 2.39 -9.44 -14.78
N PHE A 277 2.97 -8.26 -15.04
CA PHE A 277 4.39 -8.05 -15.27
C PHE A 277 5.23 -8.45 -14.04
N VAL A 278 4.89 -7.91 -12.87
CA VAL A 278 5.61 -8.16 -11.61
C VAL A 278 5.53 -9.63 -11.19
N ASN A 279 4.39 -10.28 -11.42
CA ASN A 279 4.14 -11.65 -11.00
C ASN A 279 5.11 -12.68 -11.61
N GLN A 280 5.77 -12.37 -12.73
CA GLN A 280 6.70 -13.30 -13.40
C GLN A 280 8.07 -13.41 -12.73
N TYR A 281 8.48 -12.43 -11.94
CA TYR A 281 9.82 -12.38 -11.34
C TYR A 281 9.90 -13.17 -10.04
N SER A 282 11.09 -13.66 -9.66
CA SER A 282 11.33 -14.06 -8.27
C SER A 282 11.60 -12.79 -7.47
N ILE A 283 10.72 -12.49 -6.51
CA ILE A 283 10.86 -11.33 -5.63
C ILE A 283 11.26 -11.84 -4.27
N ASP A 284 12.54 -11.67 -3.95
CA ASP A 284 13.18 -12.19 -2.74
C ASP A 284 14.57 -11.56 -2.50
N ASN A 285 15.21 -11.99 -1.41
CA ASN A 285 16.47 -11.49 -0.87
C ASN A 285 17.70 -11.84 -1.75
N GLY A 286 17.86 -11.15 -2.88
CA GLY A 286 19.03 -11.24 -3.76
C GLY A 286 18.74 -11.41 -5.25
N ASN A 287 17.45 -11.46 -5.63
CA ASN A 287 16.97 -11.41 -7.01
C ASN A 287 16.29 -10.07 -7.29
N THR A 288 15.25 -10.05 -8.12
CA THR A 288 14.49 -8.84 -8.44
C THR A 288 13.76 -8.30 -7.21
N GLN A 289 13.77 -6.99 -7.04
CA GLN A 289 13.00 -6.26 -6.04
C GLN A 289 12.17 -5.19 -6.74
N VAL A 290 11.03 -4.81 -6.16
CA VAL A 290 10.10 -3.86 -6.78
C VAL A 290 9.69 -2.79 -5.79
N ALA A 291 10.01 -1.53 -6.06
CA ALA A 291 9.56 -0.35 -5.33
C ALA A 291 8.38 0.27 -6.08
N LEU A 292 7.23 0.41 -5.42
CA LEU A 292 6.05 1.07 -5.96
C LEU A 292 6.01 2.54 -5.53
N ILE A 293 5.78 3.43 -6.49
CA ILE A 293 5.62 4.87 -6.29
C ILE A 293 4.38 5.30 -7.06
N ALA A 294 3.41 5.92 -6.41
CA ALA A 294 2.25 6.46 -7.07
C ALA A 294 2.40 7.97 -7.29
N VAL A 295 1.89 8.47 -8.41
CA VAL A 295 2.02 9.89 -8.80
C VAL A 295 0.66 10.49 -9.10
N SER A 296 0.38 11.62 -8.44
CA SER A 296 -0.72 12.55 -8.72
C SER A 296 -0.21 13.98 -8.48
N ILE A 297 -1.01 14.92 -7.96
CA ILE A 297 -0.55 16.28 -7.58
C ILE A 297 0.54 16.27 -6.50
N ASP A 298 0.59 15.21 -5.69
CA ASP A 298 1.67 14.91 -4.76
C ASP A 298 2.03 13.43 -4.96
N PRO A 299 3.32 13.08 -4.98
CA PRO A 299 3.71 11.69 -5.12
C PRO A 299 3.42 10.97 -3.80
N GLN A 300 2.56 9.97 -3.87
CA GLN A 300 2.28 9.08 -2.76
C GLN A 300 3.19 7.87 -2.86
N ASN A 301 4.02 7.66 -1.84
CA ASN A 301 4.77 6.43 -1.75
C ASN A 301 3.90 5.36 -1.09
N TYR A 302 3.09 4.66 -1.90
CA TYR A 302 2.50 3.40 -1.45
C TYR A 302 3.62 2.39 -1.29
N TYR A 303 3.90 2.02 -0.04
CA TYR A 303 5.11 1.26 0.23
C TYR A 303 5.02 -0.18 -0.26
N THR A 304 5.79 -0.44 -1.31
CA THR A 304 6.49 -1.70 -1.50
C THR A 304 7.99 -1.41 -1.65
N GLY A 305 8.59 -0.53 -0.87
CA GLY A 305 10.02 -0.21 -1.01
C GLY A 305 10.91 -1.47 -1.02
N PHE A 306 12.15 -1.31 -1.46
CA PHE A 306 13.11 -2.40 -1.47
C PHE A 306 13.51 -2.79 -0.04
N HIS A 307 13.54 -4.08 0.25
CA HIS A 307 13.99 -4.60 1.54
C HIS A 307 14.42 -6.06 1.47
N LEU A 308 15.21 -6.47 2.48
CA LEU A 308 15.56 -7.86 2.69
C LEU A 308 14.28 -8.63 3.07
N GLY A 309 13.99 -9.72 2.36
CA GLY A 309 12.77 -10.51 2.58
C GLY A 309 11.51 -9.98 1.89
N GLN A 310 11.63 -9.12 0.86
CA GLN A 310 10.48 -8.71 0.06
C GLN A 310 9.75 -9.92 -0.52
N HIS A 311 8.43 -9.96 -0.35
CA HIS A 311 7.58 -11.03 -0.85
C HIS A 311 6.73 -10.55 -2.02
N LYS A 312 6.69 -11.37 -3.08
CA LYS A 312 5.86 -11.11 -4.28
C LYS A 312 4.40 -10.79 -3.95
N SER A 313 3.78 -11.56 -3.05
CA SER A 313 2.39 -11.34 -2.66
C SER A 313 2.16 -9.95 -2.08
N GLY A 314 3.09 -9.43 -1.28
CA GLY A 314 3.03 -8.06 -0.76
C GLY A 314 3.05 -7.01 -1.87
N VAL A 315 3.95 -7.17 -2.85
CA VAL A 315 4.03 -6.25 -3.99
C VAL A 315 2.74 -6.25 -4.81
N LEU A 316 2.23 -7.45 -5.14
CA LEU A 316 0.99 -7.60 -5.91
C LEU A 316 -0.23 -7.05 -5.15
N THR A 317 -0.29 -7.28 -3.84
CA THR A 317 -1.33 -6.70 -2.98
C THR A 317 -1.27 -5.18 -3.06
N ALA A 318 -0.11 -4.55 -2.84
CA ALA A 318 -0.01 -3.09 -2.88
C ALA A 318 -0.44 -2.49 -4.23
N ILE A 319 -0.05 -3.10 -5.36
CA ILE A 319 -0.53 -2.69 -6.69
C ILE A 319 -2.05 -2.77 -6.76
N SER A 320 -2.65 -3.88 -6.30
CA SER A 320 -4.10 -4.05 -6.31
C SER A 320 -4.82 -3.03 -5.41
N MET A 321 -4.13 -2.54 -4.38
CA MET A 321 -4.67 -1.63 -3.39
C MET A 321 -4.71 -0.17 -3.84
N LEU A 322 -3.91 0.21 -4.84
CA LEU A 322 -3.86 1.58 -5.36
C LEU A 322 -5.26 2.12 -5.66
N THR A 323 -5.53 3.30 -5.12
CA THR A 323 -6.74 4.09 -5.34
C THR A 323 -6.45 5.24 -6.28
N GLN A 324 -7.48 5.68 -7.00
CA GLN A 324 -7.38 6.85 -7.86
C GLN A 324 -7.58 8.14 -7.06
N GLU A 325 -6.76 9.13 -7.35
CA GLU A 325 -6.87 10.50 -6.84
C GLU A 325 -7.85 11.32 -7.67
N PRO A 326 -8.61 12.24 -7.06
CA PRO A 326 -9.52 13.13 -7.77
C PRO A 326 -8.80 14.24 -8.55
N ASN A 327 -7.47 14.26 -8.52
CA ASN A 327 -6.65 15.30 -9.12
C ASN A 327 -6.00 14.84 -10.42
N ASN A 328 -5.70 15.81 -11.29
CA ASN A 328 -5.18 15.58 -12.64
C ASN A 328 -3.70 15.95 -12.85
N GLY A 329 -2.98 16.27 -11.77
CA GLY A 329 -1.57 16.65 -11.82
C GLY A 329 -0.60 15.46 -11.77
N GLN A 330 0.67 15.74 -12.01
CA GLN A 330 1.77 14.78 -11.96
C GLN A 330 3.02 15.39 -11.31
N ALA A 331 3.19 15.21 -10.00
CA ALA A 331 4.37 15.57 -9.24
C ALA A 331 5.54 14.60 -9.44
N LEU A 332 5.85 14.32 -10.70
CA LEU A 332 6.87 13.35 -11.09
C LEU A 332 8.28 13.81 -10.70
N ASP A 333 8.57 15.11 -10.78
CA ASP A 333 9.86 15.68 -10.33
C ASP A 333 10.09 15.41 -8.84
N LEU A 334 9.06 15.61 -8.02
CA LEU A 334 9.11 15.32 -6.60
C LEU A 334 9.20 13.80 -6.36
N ALA A 335 8.45 12.98 -7.12
CA ALA A 335 8.52 11.52 -7.02
C ALA A 335 9.95 11.00 -7.18
N PHE A 336 10.68 11.51 -8.18
CA PHE A 336 12.07 11.16 -8.42
C PHE A 336 13.01 11.62 -7.30
N LYS A 337 12.80 12.81 -6.72
CA LYS A 337 13.59 13.30 -5.58
C LYS A 337 13.36 12.49 -4.31
N VAL A 338 12.12 12.10 -4.07
CA VAL A 338 11.80 11.24 -2.94
C VAL A 338 12.37 9.84 -3.17
N ALA A 339 12.28 9.32 -4.40
CA ALA A 339 12.90 8.05 -4.77
C ALA A 339 14.43 8.09 -4.65
N ASP A 340 15.08 9.23 -4.91
CA ASP A 340 16.51 9.44 -4.67
C ASP A 340 16.86 9.28 -3.20
N ALA A 341 16.16 10.02 -2.34
CA ALA A 341 16.39 10.00 -0.90
C ALA A 341 16.07 8.64 -0.27
N ALA A 342 15.00 7.98 -0.73
CA ALA A 342 14.49 6.75 -0.11
C ALA A 342 15.11 5.47 -0.70
N TYR A 343 15.40 5.44 -2.00
CA TYR A 343 15.69 4.20 -2.71
C TYR A 343 17.01 4.24 -3.49
N PHE A 344 17.19 5.19 -4.42
CA PHE A 344 18.33 5.14 -5.34
C PHE A 344 19.68 5.16 -4.60
N GLN A 345 19.84 6.04 -3.60
CA GLN A 345 21.08 6.11 -2.81
C GLN A 345 21.40 4.82 -2.05
N LYS A 346 20.37 4.10 -1.62
CA LYS A 346 20.51 2.93 -0.74
C LYS A 346 20.75 1.64 -1.53
N TYR A 347 20.17 1.52 -2.72
CA TYR A 347 20.11 0.24 -3.45
C TYR A 347 20.86 0.24 -4.79
N ALA A 348 21.30 1.38 -5.32
CA ALA A 348 22.03 1.44 -6.59
C ALA A 348 23.45 0.82 -6.59
N ASN A 349 23.94 0.28 -5.47
CA ASN A 349 25.33 -0.15 -5.30
C ASN A 349 25.67 -1.59 -5.79
N GLY A 350 24.96 -2.09 -6.81
CA GLY A 350 25.64 -2.87 -7.87
C GLY A 350 25.32 -4.37 -8.04
N ALA A 351 24.37 -4.97 -7.32
CA ALA A 351 23.98 -6.36 -7.58
C ALA A 351 22.89 -6.50 -8.67
N ASN A 352 21.98 -5.53 -8.72
CA ASN A 352 20.79 -5.55 -9.56
C ASN A 352 20.82 -4.42 -10.59
N THR A 353 20.13 -4.62 -11.72
CA THR A 353 19.98 -3.59 -12.76
C THR A 353 18.85 -2.63 -12.37
N PRO A 354 19.10 -1.32 -12.16
CA PRO A 354 18.04 -0.38 -11.81
C PRO A 354 17.17 -0.06 -13.03
N LEU A 355 15.87 -0.31 -12.92
CA LEU A 355 14.88 -0.11 -13.97
C LEU A 355 13.70 0.69 -13.45
N VAL A 356 13.50 1.88 -13.99
CA VAL A 356 12.28 2.67 -13.78
C VAL A 356 11.26 2.31 -14.85
N VAL A 357 10.05 1.97 -14.43
CA VAL A 357 8.90 1.81 -15.32
C VAL A 357 7.86 2.87 -14.92
N TYR A 358 7.75 3.93 -15.71
CA TYR A 358 6.76 4.99 -15.51
C TYR A 358 5.55 4.77 -16.41
N VAL A 359 4.40 4.43 -15.83
CA VAL A 359 3.14 4.20 -16.55
C VAL A 359 2.18 5.33 -16.26
N THR A 360 1.78 6.06 -17.31
CA THR A 360 0.93 7.24 -17.12
C THR A 360 -0.16 7.43 -18.15
N GLY A 361 -1.30 7.95 -17.70
CA GLY A 361 -2.37 8.42 -18.55
C GLY A 361 -2.21 9.88 -18.98
N ASN A 362 -1.36 10.67 -18.33
CA ASN A 362 -1.19 12.09 -18.63
C ASN A 362 0.22 12.60 -18.34
N THR A 363 0.53 13.82 -18.78
CA THR A 363 1.84 14.48 -18.54
C THR A 363 1.66 15.91 -18.05
N ASN A 364 0.65 16.13 -17.20
CA ASN A 364 0.39 17.41 -16.55
C ASN A 364 1.36 17.60 -15.38
N PHE A 365 2.65 17.67 -15.70
CA PHE A 365 3.69 17.85 -14.69
C PHE A 365 3.52 19.21 -14.01
N ASP A 366 3.49 19.20 -12.68
CA ASP A 366 3.54 20.41 -11.85
C ASP A 366 4.85 21.18 -12.07
N LYS A 367 5.93 20.43 -12.29
CA LYS A 367 7.28 20.87 -12.59
C LYS A 367 7.92 19.89 -13.57
N ASP A 368 8.60 20.42 -14.59
CA ASP A 368 9.31 19.60 -15.57
C ASP A 368 10.37 18.70 -14.89
N PRO A 369 10.20 17.36 -14.96
CA PRO A 369 11.09 16.41 -14.29
C PRO A 369 12.38 16.14 -15.08
N SER A 370 12.53 16.66 -16.30
CA SER A 370 13.61 16.27 -17.22
C SER A 370 15.01 16.47 -16.63
N SER A 371 15.23 17.57 -15.91
CA SER A 371 16.52 17.87 -15.27
C SER A 371 16.85 16.89 -14.14
N THR A 372 15.89 16.64 -13.25
CA THR A 372 16.02 15.68 -12.15
C THR A 372 16.24 14.26 -12.69
N VAL A 373 15.44 13.84 -13.66
CA VAL A 373 15.55 12.51 -14.29
C VAL A 373 16.91 12.33 -14.95
N SER A 374 17.38 13.31 -15.72
CA SER A 374 18.71 13.25 -16.35
C SER A 374 19.84 13.15 -15.34
N SER A 375 19.75 13.92 -14.24
CA SER A 375 20.73 13.89 -13.15
C SER A 375 20.76 12.52 -12.46
N LEU A 376 19.60 11.98 -12.09
CA LEU A 376 19.49 10.69 -11.41
C LEU A 376 19.90 9.52 -12.32
N LYS A 377 19.55 9.59 -13.61
CA LYS A 377 20.01 8.64 -14.62
C LYS A 377 21.53 8.61 -14.72
N ALA A 378 22.18 9.77 -14.78
CA ALA A 378 23.64 9.87 -14.80
C ALA A 378 24.28 9.40 -13.48
N LYS A 379 23.63 9.71 -12.33
CA LYS A 379 24.14 9.39 -11.00
C LYS A 379 24.06 7.90 -10.67
N TYR A 380 22.98 7.22 -11.07
CA TYR A 380 22.70 5.84 -10.67
C TYR A 380 22.66 4.83 -11.82
N GLY A 381 22.86 5.27 -13.07
CA GLY A 381 22.75 4.40 -14.24
C GLY A 381 21.33 3.85 -14.46
N LEU A 382 20.30 4.66 -14.17
CA LEU A 382 18.90 4.24 -14.28
C LEU A 382 18.53 3.91 -15.73
N ASN A 383 17.96 2.73 -15.94
CA ASN A 383 17.27 2.40 -17.18
C ASN A 383 15.83 2.90 -17.06
N ILE A 384 15.32 3.68 -18.01
CA ILE A 384 14.00 4.28 -17.88
C ILE A 384 13.11 3.86 -19.05
N VAL A 385 12.01 3.19 -18.73
CA VAL A 385 10.94 2.85 -19.65
C VAL A 385 9.72 3.69 -19.31
N THR A 386 9.19 4.41 -20.30
CA THR A 386 7.94 5.16 -20.18
C THR A 386 6.82 4.42 -20.91
N VAL A 387 5.60 4.47 -20.37
CA VAL A 387 4.42 3.82 -20.96
C VAL A 387 3.31 4.85 -21.08
N GLN A 388 2.93 5.14 -22.32
CA GLN A 388 1.79 5.98 -22.66
C GLN A 388 0.52 5.14 -22.52
N PHE A 389 -0.18 5.24 -21.40
CA PHE A 389 -1.32 4.37 -21.08
C PHE A 389 -2.66 4.93 -21.59
N THR A 390 -2.74 6.25 -21.81
CA THR A 390 -3.85 6.89 -22.53
C THR A 390 -3.33 7.93 -23.50
N THR A 391 -4.17 8.35 -24.45
CA THR A 391 -3.84 9.39 -25.43
C THR A 391 -3.66 10.79 -24.80
N GLY A 392 -4.03 10.97 -23.51
CA GLY A 392 -3.81 12.22 -22.78
C GLY A 392 -2.37 12.46 -22.35
N ALA A 393 -1.51 11.45 -22.38
CA ALA A 393 -0.08 11.59 -22.09
C ALA A 393 0.68 12.05 -23.33
N ASP A 394 1.49 13.09 -23.19
CA ASP A 394 2.35 13.59 -24.28
C ASP A 394 3.50 12.62 -24.53
N LYS A 395 3.43 11.92 -25.66
CA LYS A 395 4.43 10.95 -26.09
C LYS A 395 5.83 11.56 -26.23
N THR A 396 5.94 12.82 -26.63
CA THR A 396 7.23 13.50 -26.81
C THR A 396 7.91 13.73 -25.46
N LYS A 397 7.14 14.17 -24.45
CA LYS A 397 7.65 14.31 -23.08
C LYS A 397 8.05 12.96 -22.48
N LEU A 398 7.29 11.90 -22.76
CA LEU A 398 7.66 10.55 -22.31
C LEU A 398 8.94 10.05 -22.95
N GLN A 399 9.14 10.33 -24.24
CA GLN A 399 10.37 9.99 -24.98
C GLN A 399 11.57 10.78 -24.47
N SER A 400 11.42 12.06 -24.11
CA SER A 400 12.52 12.83 -23.53
C SER A 400 12.96 12.30 -22.17
N LEU A 401 12.05 11.70 -21.39
CA LEU A 401 12.37 11.10 -20.09
C LEU A 401 13.02 9.71 -20.21
N SER A 402 12.52 8.84 -21.08
CA SER A 402 13.11 7.51 -21.29
C SER A 402 14.40 7.55 -22.10
N GLY A 403 14.57 8.55 -22.97
CA GLY A 403 15.71 8.64 -23.88
C GLY A 403 15.41 8.21 -25.32
N GLY A 404 14.13 8.09 -25.69
CA GLY A 404 13.72 7.88 -27.08
C GLY A 404 12.53 6.93 -27.26
N SER A 405 12.11 6.78 -28.51
CA SER A 405 10.92 5.99 -28.88
C SER A 405 11.06 4.49 -28.61
N SER A 406 12.27 3.93 -28.62
CA SER A 406 12.52 2.52 -28.30
C SER A 406 12.22 2.16 -26.84
N CYS A 407 12.16 3.16 -25.96
CA CYS A 407 11.90 2.98 -24.53
C CYS A 407 10.62 3.70 -24.08
N THR A 408 9.77 4.06 -25.04
CA THR A 408 8.43 4.57 -24.79
C THR A 408 7.41 3.65 -25.42
N ILE A 409 6.72 2.87 -24.58
CA ILE A 409 5.72 1.91 -25.01
C ILE A 409 4.37 2.61 -25.18
N ASP A 410 3.68 2.31 -26.27
CA ASP A 410 2.30 2.73 -26.49
C ASP A 410 1.33 1.66 -25.97
N ALA A 411 0.61 1.98 -24.89
CA ALA A 411 -0.42 1.14 -24.28
C ALA A 411 -1.78 1.89 -24.25
N THR A 412 -2.06 2.68 -25.28
CA THR A 412 -3.27 3.53 -25.33
C THR A 412 -4.56 2.77 -25.64
N THR A 413 -4.47 1.53 -26.12
CA THR A 413 -5.63 0.70 -26.51
C THR A 413 -5.75 -0.53 -25.64
N SER A 414 -6.95 -1.12 -25.54
CA SER A 414 -7.14 -2.37 -24.80
C SER A 414 -6.24 -3.51 -25.31
N ALA A 415 -6.02 -3.59 -26.63
CA ALA A 415 -5.13 -4.59 -27.23
C ALA A 415 -3.66 -4.36 -26.85
N SER A 416 -3.17 -3.13 -26.91
CA SER A 416 -1.78 -2.83 -26.53
C SER A 416 -1.54 -2.94 -25.02
N ARG A 417 -2.53 -2.64 -24.18
CA ARG A 417 -2.47 -2.87 -22.72
C ARG A 417 -2.35 -4.34 -22.35
N ALA A 418 -3.05 -5.23 -23.08
CA ALA A 418 -2.94 -6.66 -22.86
C ALA A 418 -1.55 -7.21 -23.20
N LEU A 419 -0.83 -6.54 -24.11
CA LEU A 419 0.55 -6.91 -24.50
C LEU A 419 1.61 -6.28 -23.60
N LEU A 420 1.28 -5.23 -22.85
CA LEU A 420 2.23 -4.47 -22.04
C LEU A 420 3.11 -5.34 -21.12
N PRO A 421 2.57 -6.32 -20.36
CA PRO A 421 3.39 -7.15 -19.48
C PRO A 421 4.48 -7.88 -20.27
N LYS A 422 4.08 -8.56 -21.36
CA LYS A 422 4.99 -9.29 -22.24
C LYS A 422 6.03 -8.38 -22.89
N THR A 423 5.66 -7.17 -23.30
CA THR A 423 6.60 -6.20 -23.87
C THR A 423 7.66 -5.80 -22.85
N LEU A 424 7.26 -5.51 -21.61
CA LEU A 424 8.19 -5.17 -20.53
C LEU A 424 9.11 -6.36 -20.18
N GLU A 425 8.56 -7.58 -20.14
CA GLU A 425 9.32 -8.83 -19.93
C GLU A 425 10.36 -9.08 -21.03
N GLN A 426 10.02 -8.77 -22.29
CA GLN A 426 10.96 -8.88 -23.40
C GLN A 426 12.08 -7.84 -23.30
N LEU A 427 11.76 -6.60 -22.91
CA LEU A 427 12.75 -5.54 -22.70
C LEU A 427 13.73 -5.89 -21.57
N THR A 428 13.25 -6.46 -20.47
CA THR A 428 14.13 -6.93 -19.40
C THR A 428 14.97 -8.13 -19.85
N CYS A 429 14.41 -9.08 -20.58
CA CYS A 429 15.19 -10.18 -21.14
C CYS A 429 16.31 -9.73 -22.08
N SER A 430 16.01 -8.80 -22.99
CA SER A 430 16.99 -8.32 -23.98
C SER A 430 17.90 -7.22 -23.44
N LYS A 431 17.63 -6.70 -22.24
CA LYS A 431 18.29 -5.52 -21.66
C LYS A 431 18.30 -4.32 -22.62
N SER A 432 17.26 -4.21 -23.44
CA SER A 432 17.17 -3.18 -24.49
C SER A 432 16.56 -1.91 -23.91
N PHE A 433 17.38 -1.20 -23.13
CA PHE A 433 16.99 0.06 -22.51
C PHE A 433 17.67 1.24 -23.19
N CYS A 434 17.13 2.42 -22.90
CA CYS A 434 17.64 3.73 -23.21
C CYS A 434 18.07 4.32 -21.86
#